data_AF-A0A935XQ36-F1
#
_entry.id   AF-A0A935XQ36-F1
#
_cell.length_a   1.000
_cell.length_b   1.000
_cell.length_c   1.000
_cell.angle_alpha   90.00
_cell.angle_beta   90.00
_cell.angle_gamma   90.00
#
_symmetry.space_group_name_H-M   'P 1'
#
loop_
_entity.id
_entity.type
_entity.pdbx_description
1 polymer ?
#
loop_
_entity_poly.entity_id
_entity_poly.type
_entity_poly.pdbx_seq_one_letter_code
_entity_poly.pdbx_strand_id
1 'polypeptide(L)'
;MTAPLELHAFRLLALCIPLLAGCAGAQATEDAEDWKMFGRALVLVQTVTSAAASSDDPRAAERSVEQILSGKHGEANRLAGDILDEALTDMPAQYRGTLLAVARDMATIARRDAARESGGSDAAAALQARKDLAAMGLQYHDAGQFLEAVKRNDALAVELFLAGRGVNVDARDAGGRGALEIARAAGNTQMARLLTRPR
;
A
#
# COMPACT_ATOMS: atom_id res chain seq x y z
N MET A 1 -1.00 -30.45 3.59
CA MET A 1 -1.57 -29.79 4.78
C MET A 1 -1.18 -28.33 4.73
N THR A 2 -2.15 -27.44 4.46
CA THR A 2 -2.27 -26.02 4.90
C THR A 2 -3.22 -25.30 3.94
N ALA A 3 -4.52 -25.39 4.22
CA ALA A 3 -5.51 -24.40 3.81
C ALA A 3 -5.86 -23.62 5.09
N PRO A 4 -5.69 -22.28 5.13
CA PRO A 4 -6.68 -21.47 5.85
C PRO A 4 -6.84 -20.01 5.32
N LEU A 5 -6.67 -19.72 4.02
CA LEU A 5 -6.86 -18.34 3.49
C LEU A 5 -8.17 -18.16 2.69
N GLU A 6 -8.59 -19.17 1.94
CA GLU A 6 -9.84 -19.17 1.14
C GLU A 6 -11.12 -18.95 1.97
N LEU A 7 -11.09 -19.31 3.27
CA LEU A 7 -12.28 -19.27 4.12
C LEU A 7 -12.58 -17.87 4.69
N HIS A 8 -11.62 -16.94 4.68
CA HIS A 8 -11.79 -15.60 5.25
C HIS A 8 -12.38 -14.60 4.25
N ALA A 9 -11.99 -14.68 2.97
CA ALA A 9 -12.55 -13.83 1.91
C ALA A 9 -14.03 -14.16 1.66
N PHE A 10 -14.39 -15.45 1.64
CA PHE A 10 -15.78 -15.87 1.48
C PHE A 10 -16.65 -15.54 2.70
N ARG A 11 -16.07 -15.53 3.91
CA ARG A 11 -16.78 -15.12 5.14
C ARG A 11 -17.01 -13.61 5.22
N LEU A 12 -16.10 -12.79 4.71
CA LEU A 12 -16.29 -11.33 4.64
C LEU A 12 -17.36 -10.96 3.60
N LEU A 13 -17.38 -11.64 2.46
CA LEU A 13 -18.39 -11.43 1.42
C LEU A 13 -19.78 -11.96 1.85
N ALA A 14 -19.83 -13.07 2.59
CA ALA A 14 -21.05 -13.57 3.22
C ALA A 14 -21.51 -12.73 4.43
N LEU A 15 -20.66 -11.89 5.04
CA LEU A 15 -21.02 -10.99 6.13
C LEU A 15 -21.76 -9.73 5.63
N CYS A 16 -21.59 -9.35 4.37
CA CYS A 16 -22.31 -8.22 3.77
C CYS A 16 -23.75 -8.56 3.34
N ILE A 17 -24.06 -9.84 3.12
CA ILE A 17 -25.40 -10.29 2.71
C ILE A 17 -26.46 -10.14 3.83
N PRO A 18 -26.20 -10.46 5.12
CA PRO A 18 -27.20 -10.25 6.17
C PRO A 18 -27.34 -8.79 6.65
N LEU A 19 -26.41 -7.89 6.35
CA LEU A 19 -26.58 -6.45 6.65
C LEU A 19 -27.64 -5.78 5.75
N LEU A 20 -27.89 -6.33 4.56
CA LEU A 20 -29.01 -5.93 3.71
C LEU A 20 -30.34 -6.61 4.12
N ALA A 21 -30.29 -7.77 4.79
CA ALA A 21 -31.50 -8.44 5.30
C ALA A 21 -31.99 -7.88 6.65
N GLY A 22 -31.11 -7.24 7.44
CA GLY A 22 -31.46 -6.66 8.74
C GLY A 22 -32.34 -5.41 8.69
N CYS A 23 -32.46 -4.74 7.53
CA CYS A 23 -33.35 -3.61 7.35
C CYS A 23 -34.74 -3.99 6.81
N ALA A 24 -34.95 -5.26 6.42
CA ALA A 24 -36.23 -5.74 5.91
C ALA A 24 -37.27 -6.05 7.01
N GLY A 25 -36.96 -5.71 8.28
CA GLY A 25 -37.76 -6.07 9.45
C GLY A 25 -38.40 -4.90 10.21
N ALA A 26 -38.43 -3.68 9.66
CA ALA A 26 -39.20 -2.59 10.27
C ALA A 26 -39.66 -1.58 9.21
N GLN A 27 -40.95 -1.68 8.89
CA GLN A 27 -41.75 -0.73 8.09
C GLN A 27 -41.46 -0.74 6.59
N ALA A 28 -42.07 -1.73 5.91
CA ALA A 28 -42.45 -1.59 4.52
C ALA A 28 -43.52 -0.50 4.39
N THR A 29 -43.09 0.74 4.20
CA THR A 29 -43.85 1.73 3.44
C THR A 29 -43.35 1.64 2.01
N GLU A 30 -44.22 1.16 1.12
CA GLU A 30 -43.93 0.95 -0.31
C GLU A 30 -43.62 2.29 -1.00
N ASP A 31 -42.36 2.67 -1.08
CA ASP A 31 -41.94 3.79 -1.93
C ASP A 31 -41.05 3.28 -3.08
N ALA A 32 -41.37 3.74 -4.29
CA ALA A 32 -40.63 3.42 -5.52
C ALA A 32 -39.16 3.90 -5.48
N GLU A 33 -38.82 4.74 -4.50
CA GLU A 33 -37.47 5.27 -4.27
C GLU A 33 -36.54 4.26 -3.58
N ASP A 34 -37.04 3.44 -2.66
CA ASP A 34 -36.25 2.36 -2.04
C ASP A 34 -35.80 1.30 -3.07
N TRP A 35 -36.64 1.04 -4.07
CA TRP A 35 -36.33 0.13 -5.18
C TRP A 35 -35.27 0.68 -6.14
N LYS A 36 -35.13 2.01 -6.27
CA LYS A 36 -34.07 2.64 -7.10
C LYS A 36 -32.70 2.48 -6.45
N MET A 37 -32.61 2.67 -5.13
CA MET A 37 -31.38 2.49 -4.36
C MET A 37 -30.92 1.03 -4.38
N PHE A 38 -31.86 0.09 -4.23
CA PHE A 38 -31.58 -1.34 -4.38
C PHE A 38 -31.12 -1.70 -5.81
N GLY A 39 -31.76 -1.13 -6.84
CA GLY A 39 -31.38 -1.34 -8.24
C GLY A 39 -29.96 -0.88 -8.55
N ARG A 40 -29.52 0.27 -8.02
CA ARG A 40 -28.16 0.78 -8.24
C ARG A 40 -27.10 0.05 -7.41
N ALA A 41 -27.44 -0.41 -6.20
CA ALA A 41 -26.59 -1.33 -5.44
C ALA A 41 -26.37 -2.64 -6.21
N LEU A 42 -27.42 -3.18 -6.84
CA LEU A 42 -27.31 -4.34 -7.73
C LEU A 42 -26.46 -4.06 -8.97
N VAL A 43 -26.52 -2.87 -9.56
CA VAL A 43 -25.63 -2.48 -10.66
C VAL A 43 -24.18 -2.49 -10.19
N LEU A 44 -23.88 -1.98 -8.99
CA LEU A 44 -22.52 -1.97 -8.46
C LEU A 44 -22.01 -3.40 -8.19
N VAL A 45 -22.84 -4.26 -7.61
CA VAL A 45 -22.56 -5.70 -7.46
C VAL A 45 -22.34 -6.35 -8.83
N GLN A 46 -23.20 -6.05 -9.81
CA GLN A 46 -23.07 -6.55 -11.17
C GLN A 46 -21.77 -6.08 -11.82
N THR A 47 -21.33 -4.83 -11.63
CA THR A 47 -20.05 -4.34 -12.16
C THR A 47 -18.89 -5.10 -11.54
N VAL A 48 -18.90 -5.36 -10.23
CA VAL A 48 -17.87 -6.17 -9.55
C VAL A 48 -17.89 -7.61 -10.08
N THR A 49 -19.06 -8.23 -10.19
CA THR A 49 -19.21 -9.62 -10.68
C THR A 49 -18.86 -9.73 -12.16
N SER A 50 -19.24 -8.76 -12.98
CA SER A 50 -18.89 -8.65 -14.40
C SER A 50 -17.39 -8.49 -14.59
N ALA A 51 -16.75 -7.61 -13.81
CA ALA A 51 -15.31 -7.42 -13.85
C ALA A 51 -14.53 -8.70 -13.47
N ALA A 52 -15.10 -9.55 -12.61
CA ALA A 52 -14.56 -10.86 -12.28
C ALA A 52 -14.88 -11.94 -13.34
N ALA A 53 -16.04 -11.87 -13.99
CA ALA A 53 -16.53 -12.88 -14.94
C ALA A 53 -16.07 -12.66 -16.39
N SER A 54 -15.72 -11.43 -16.77
CA SER A 54 -15.35 -11.04 -18.15
C SER A 54 -13.91 -11.38 -18.53
N SER A 55 -13.15 -11.99 -17.62
CA SER A 55 -11.73 -12.29 -17.83
C SER A 55 -11.54 -13.79 -18.01
N ASP A 56 -11.23 -14.21 -19.24
CA ASP A 56 -10.82 -15.60 -19.55
C ASP A 56 -9.53 -16.01 -18.81
N ASP A 57 -8.82 -15.06 -18.18
CA ASP A 57 -7.66 -15.27 -17.31
C ASP A 57 -8.03 -15.00 -15.83
N PRO A 58 -7.96 -16.01 -14.94
CA PRO A 58 -8.20 -15.86 -13.50
C PRO A 58 -7.38 -14.74 -12.85
N ARG A 59 -6.15 -14.50 -13.32
CA ARG A 59 -5.27 -13.46 -12.76
C ARG A 59 -5.68 -12.05 -13.17
N ALA A 60 -6.39 -11.88 -14.28
CA ALA A 60 -6.92 -10.58 -14.67
C ALA A 60 -8.22 -10.25 -13.91
N ALA A 61 -9.03 -11.25 -13.57
CA ALA A 61 -10.17 -11.10 -12.66
C ALA A 61 -9.71 -10.65 -11.25
N GLU A 62 -8.71 -11.34 -10.69
CA GLU A 62 -8.12 -10.99 -9.38
C GLU A 62 -7.60 -9.55 -9.36
N ARG A 63 -6.85 -9.15 -10.40
CA ARG A 63 -6.33 -7.77 -10.54
C ARG A 63 -7.45 -6.74 -10.65
N SER A 64 -8.56 -7.08 -11.29
CA SER A 64 -9.71 -6.18 -11.43
C SER A 64 -10.41 -5.98 -10.09
N VAL A 65 -10.65 -7.06 -9.35
CA VAL A 65 -11.22 -7.02 -7.99
C VAL A 65 -10.30 -6.27 -7.03
N GLU A 66 -8.99 -6.51 -7.09
CA GLU A 66 -8.00 -5.80 -6.28
C GLU A 66 -7.97 -4.30 -6.60
N GLN A 67 -8.09 -3.93 -7.89
CA GLN A 67 -8.21 -2.53 -8.30
C GLN A 67 -9.49 -1.88 -7.78
N ILE A 68 -10.61 -2.60 -7.72
CA ILE A 68 -11.86 -2.08 -7.16
C ILE A 68 -11.71 -1.87 -5.65
N LEU A 69 -11.20 -2.87 -4.92
CA LEU A 69 -11.02 -2.81 -3.47
C LEU A 69 -9.99 -1.75 -3.05
N SER A 70 -8.95 -1.56 -3.85
CA SER A 70 -7.94 -0.50 -3.63
C SER A 70 -8.36 0.88 -4.16
N GLY A 71 -9.59 1.01 -4.70
CA GLY A 71 -10.11 2.27 -5.21
C GLY A 71 -9.41 2.78 -6.48
N LYS A 72 -8.71 1.92 -7.21
CA LYS A 72 -8.01 2.23 -8.47
C LYS A 72 -8.90 2.01 -9.71
N HIS A 73 -10.07 1.40 -9.55
CA HIS A 73 -10.97 1.11 -10.67
C HIS A 73 -11.88 2.31 -10.98
N GLY A 74 -11.59 3.02 -12.07
CA GLY A 74 -12.25 4.29 -12.42
C GLY A 74 -13.77 4.21 -12.64
N GLU A 75 -14.30 3.11 -13.15
CA GLU A 75 -15.75 2.96 -13.36
C GLU A 75 -16.52 2.72 -12.05
N ALA A 76 -16.03 1.80 -11.20
CA ALA A 76 -16.56 1.54 -9.87
C ALA A 76 -16.57 2.80 -9.00
N ASN A 77 -15.50 3.61 -9.05
CA ASN A 77 -15.44 4.88 -8.32
C ASN A 77 -16.48 5.90 -8.81
N ARG A 78 -16.73 5.96 -10.12
CA ARG A 78 -17.77 6.85 -10.69
C ARG A 78 -19.16 6.41 -10.23
N LEU A 79 -19.48 5.13 -10.35
CA LEU A 79 -20.77 4.58 -9.91
C LEU A 79 -21.00 4.77 -8.41
N ALA A 80 -19.97 4.56 -7.59
CA ALA A 80 -20.03 4.82 -6.15
C ALA A 80 -20.29 6.30 -5.84
N GLY A 81 -19.67 7.21 -6.61
CA GLY A 81 -19.91 8.65 -6.52
C GLY A 81 -21.34 9.04 -6.86
N ASP A 82 -21.88 8.52 -7.97
CA ASP A 82 -23.25 8.79 -8.41
C ASP A 82 -24.29 8.32 -7.38
N ILE A 83 -24.08 7.13 -6.79
CA ILE A 83 -24.93 6.59 -5.72
C ILE A 83 -24.87 7.47 -4.48
N LEU A 84 -23.67 7.95 -4.11
CA LEU A 84 -23.50 8.80 -2.94
C LEU A 84 -24.14 10.18 -3.15
N ASP A 85 -24.00 10.78 -4.33
CA ASP A 85 -24.56 12.09 -4.64
C ASP A 85 -26.10 12.07 -4.62
N GLU A 86 -26.70 11.00 -5.14
CA GLU A 86 -28.15 10.77 -5.05
C GLU A 86 -28.59 10.54 -3.60
N ALA A 87 -27.89 9.69 -2.83
CA ALA A 87 -28.18 9.46 -1.42
C ALA A 87 -28.07 10.74 -0.56
N LEU A 88 -27.18 11.66 -0.95
CA LEU A 88 -26.99 12.94 -0.29
C LEU A 88 -28.07 13.97 -0.67
N THR A 89 -28.67 13.84 -1.84
CA THR A 89 -29.69 14.78 -2.35
C THR A 89 -30.92 14.80 -1.44
N ASP A 90 -31.41 13.63 -1.03
CA ASP A 90 -32.61 13.50 -0.19
C ASP A 90 -32.33 13.67 1.31
N MET A 91 -31.06 13.80 1.69
CA MET A 91 -30.64 13.90 3.07
C MET A 91 -30.82 15.32 3.61
N PRO A 92 -31.33 15.53 4.85
CA PRO A 92 -31.38 16.85 5.47
C PRO A 92 -29.98 17.46 5.62
N ALA A 93 -29.85 18.78 5.41
CA ALA A 93 -28.57 19.48 5.37
C ALA A 93 -27.68 19.26 6.62
N GLN A 94 -28.30 19.10 7.79
CA GLN A 94 -27.62 18.81 9.06
C GLN A 94 -26.86 17.47 9.06
N TYR A 95 -27.37 16.44 8.37
CA TYR A 95 -26.73 15.13 8.28
C TYR A 95 -25.70 15.08 7.15
N ARG A 96 -25.94 15.80 6.04
CA ARG A 96 -24.95 15.94 4.96
C ARG A 96 -23.64 16.53 5.46
N GLY A 97 -23.70 17.57 6.28
CA GLY A 97 -22.51 18.19 6.85
C GLY A 97 -21.67 17.21 7.67
N THR A 98 -22.34 16.41 8.51
CA THR A 98 -21.70 15.37 9.33
C THR A 98 -21.10 14.26 8.46
N LEU A 99 -21.85 13.77 7.46
CA LEU A 99 -21.35 12.72 6.56
C LEU A 99 -20.13 13.20 5.76
N LEU A 100 -20.16 14.44 5.26
CA LEU A 100 -19.03 15.03 4.53
C LEU A 100 -17.80 15.24 5.42
N ALA A 101 -17.99 15.59 6.69
CA ALA A 101 -16.90 15.67 7.66
C ALA A 101 -16.27 14.29 7.88
N VAL A 102 -17.08 13.26 8.13
CA VAL A 102 -16.62 11.87 8.28
C VAL A 102 -15.91 11.38 7.01
N ALA A 103 -16.46 11.64 5.83
CA ALA A 103 -15.86 11.26 4.56
C ALA A 103 -14.48 11.93 4.35
N ARG A 104 -14.36 13.21 4.73
CA ARG A 104 -13.08 13.93 4.68
C ARG A 104 -12.05 13.35 5.64
N ASP A 105 -12.47 13.00 6.86
CA ASP A 105 -11.60 12.39 7.85
C ASP A 105 -11.12 10.99 7.38
N MET A 106 -12.03 10.18 6.85
CA MET A 106 -11.70 8.87 6.26
C MET A 106 -10.76 9.00 5.06
N ALA A 107 -10.98 9.96 4.16
CA ALA A 107 -10.09 10.21 3.03
C ALA A 107 -8.69 10.66 3.49
N THR A 108 -8.60 11.38 4.60
CA THR A 108 -7.33 11.80 5.19
C THR A 108 -6.57 10.61 5.78
N ILE A 109 -7.27 9.70 6.45
CA ILE A 109 -6.70 8.44 6.96
C ILE A 109 -6.21 7.56 5.81
N ALA A 110 -7.06 7.34 4.79
CA ALA A 110 -6.71 6.54 3.61
C ALA A 110 -5.47 7.08 2.88
N ARG A 111 -5.33 8.40 2.73
CA ARG A 111 -4.12 9.00 2.15
C ARG A 111 -2.87 8.77 3.00
N ARG A 112 -3.01 8.81 4.33
CA ARG A 112 -1.89 8.58 5.25
C ARG A 112 -1.41 7.14 5.18
N ASP A 113 -2.33 6.20 5.10
CA ASP A 113 -2.01 4.77 5.00
C ASP A 113 -1.46 4.43 3.61
N ALA A 114 -2.03 4.98 2.54
CA ALA A 114 -1.45 4.86 1.19
C ALA A 114 -0.04 5.46 1.10
N ALA A 115 0.26 6.57 1.80
CA ALA A 115 1.61 7.16 1.85
C ALA A 115 2.60 6.31 2.65
N ARG A 116 2.13 5.55 3.65
CA ARG A 116 2.91 4.57 4.40
C ARG A 116 3.20 3.32 3.58
N GLU A 117 2.25 2.88 2.77
CA GLU A 117 2.36 1.70 1.90
C GLU A 117 3.18 1.96 0.62
N SER A 118 3.24 3.20 0.14
CA SER A 118 3.83 3.54 -1.18
C SER A 118 5.29 4.04 -1.16
N GLY A 119 6.03 3.90 -0.05
CA GLY A 119 7.47 4.24 -0.02
C GLY A 119 7.79 5.72 0.22
N GLY A 120 6.82 6.54 0.65
CA GLY A 120 7.08 7.89 1.15
C GLY A 120 7.99 7.90 2.38
N SER A 121 7.90 6.85 3.21
CA SER A 121 8.83 6.60 4.32
C SER A 121 10.26 6.30 3.83
N ASP A 122 10.41 5.50 2.77
CA ASP A 122 11.71 5.04 2.29
C ASP A 122 12.46 6.12 1.50
N ALA A 123 11.74 6.98 0.79
CA ALA A 123 12.33 8.14 0.13
C ALA A 123 12.79 9.18 1.17
N ALA A 124 11.98 9.43 2.20
CA ALA A 124 12.35 10.31 3.30
C ALA A 124 13.54 9.76 4.11
N ALA A 125 13.56 8.45 4.39
CA ALA A 125 14.68 7.79 5.06
C ALA A 125 15.97 7.85 4.23
N ALA A 126 15.88 7.62 2.91
CA ALA A 126 17.03 7.75 2.03
C ALA A 126 17.55 9.19 1.98
N LEU A 127 16.67 10.19 1.93
CA LEU A 127 17.07 11.59 1.97
C LEU A 127 17.74 11.95 3.30
N GLN A 128 17.22 11.45 4.42
CA GLN A 128 17.82 11.67 5.74
C GLN A 128 19.22 11.04 5.81
N ALA A 129 19.37 9.80 5.36
CA ALA A 129 20.68 9.12 5.34
C ALA A 129 21.74 9.87 4.52
N ARG A 130 21.34 10.48 3.40
CA ARG A 130 22.22 11.33 2.59
C ARG A 130 22.66 12.59 3.33
N LYS A 131 21.77 13.21 4.11
CA LYS A 131 22.10 14.37 4.96
C LYS A 131 23.05 13.98 6.08
N ASP A 132 22.81 12.84 6.72
CA ASP A 132 23.63 12.35 7.82
C ASP A 132 25.05 11.99 7.32
N LEU A 133 25.17 11.35 6.16
CA LEU A 133 26.46 11.13 5.49
C LEU A 133 27.17 12.45 5.19
N ALA A 134 26.46 13.43 4.62
CA ALA A 134 27.03 14.74 4.32
C ALA A 134 27.49 15.46 5.60
N ALA A 135 26.75 15.34 6.71
CA ALA A 135 27.14 15.88 8.01
C ALA A 135 28.41 15.21 8.58
N MET A 136 28.65 13.94 8.25
CA MET A 136 29.90 13.23 8.54
C MET A 136 31.04 13.54 7.55
N GLY A 137 30.81 14.42 6.57
CA GLY A 137 31.77 14.74 5.51
C GLY A 137 31.92 13.65 4.46
N LEU A 138 30.96 12.72 4.39
CA LEU A 138 30.93 11.62 3.43
C LEU A 138 29.98 11.92 2.27
N GLN A 139 30.34 11.47 1.09
CA GLN A 139 29.54 11.60 -0.13
C GLN A 139 28.76 10.30 -0.36
N TYR A 140 27.44 10.36 -0.26
CA TYR A 140 26.56 9.18 -0.29
C TYR A 140 26.64 8.30 -1.55
N HIS A 141 27.28 8.78 -2.62
CA HIS A 141 27.45 8.09 -3.90
C HIS A 141 28.90 7.65 -4.15
N ASP A 142 29.84 8.01 -3.27
CA ASP A 142 31.24 7.65 -3.41
C ASP A 142 31.47 6.20 -2.94
N ALA A 143 31.78 5.33 -3.89
CA ALA A 143 32.02 3.92 -3.64
C ALA A 143 33.34 3.66 -2.91
N GLY A 144 34.35 4.51 -3.08
CA GLY A 144 35.62 4.42 -2.37
C GLY A 144 35.41 4.65 -0.87
N GLN A 145 34.70 5.72 -0.51
CA GLN A 145 34.36 6.04 0.88
C GLN A 145 33.51 4.95 1.54
N PHE A 146 32.60 4.34 0.80
CA PHE A 146 31.85 3.19 1.28
C PHE A 146 32.74 1.98 1.56
N LEU A 147 33.65 1.61 0.65
CA LEU A 147 34.59 0.51 0.88
C LEU A 147 35.55 0.81 2.03
N GLU A 148 35.98 2.06 2.20
CA GLU A 148 36.79 2.48 3.35
C GLU A 148 36.01 2.37 4.67
N ALA A 149 34.72 2.73 4.70
CA ALA A 149 33.87 2.52 5.88
C ALA A 149 33.76 1.04 6.26
N VAL A 150 33.63 0.15 5.27
CA VAL A 150 33.64 -1.30 5.48
C VAL A 150 34.97 -1.79 6.03
N LYS A 151 36.11 -1.32 5.47
CA LYS A 151 37.46 -1.65 5.97
C LYS A 151 37.66 -1.19 7.41
N ARG A 152 37.13 -0.02 7.77
CA ARG A 152 37.17 0.56 9.12
C ARG A 152 36.19 -0.08 10.09
N ASN A 153 35.35 -1.00 9.63
CA ASN A 153 34.25 -1.61 10.39
C ASN A 153 33.25 -0.57 10.95
N ASP A 154 33.04 0.53 10.22
CA ASP A 154 32.10 1.58 10.61
C ASP A 154 30.68 1.19 10.19
N ALA A 155 30.00 0.42 11.05
CA ALA A 155 28.65 -0.08 10.77
C ALA A 155 27.65 1.05 10.51
N LEU A 156 27.75 2.17 11.25
CA LEU A 156 26.82 3.29 11.12
C LEU A 156 26.95 3.95 9.74
N ALA A 157 28.17 4.26 9.31
CA ALA A 157 28.40 4.83 7.99
C ALA A 157 27.90 3.89 6.88
N VAL A 158 28.19 2.58 7.00
CA VAL A 158 27.74 1.57 6.04
C VAL A 158 26.21 1.51 5.98
N GLU A 159 25.50 1.49 7.11
CA GLU A 159 24.03 1.51 7.14
C GLU A 159 23.46 2.73 6.41
N LEU A 160 24.04 3.92 6.66
CA LEU A 160 23.60 5.15 6.02
C LEU A 160 23.88 5.12 4.51
N PHE A 161 25.01 4.57 4.07
CA PHE A 161 25.29 4.37 2.65
C PHE A 161 24.25 3.45 1.98
N LEU A 162 23.87 2.37 2.66
CA LEU A 162 22.87 1.44 2.15
C LEU A 162 21.47 2.09 2.11
N ALA A 163 21.08 2.80 3.16
CA ALA A 163 19.82 3.52 3.26
C ALA A 163 19.72 4.67 2.24
N GLY A 164 20.82 5.36 1.96
CA GLY A 164 20.89 6.45 0.98
C GLY A 164 20.67 6.00 -0.47
N ARG A 165 20.83 4.69 -0.76
CA ARG A 165 20.61 4.05 -2.07
C ARG A 165 21.32 4.73 -3.26
N GLY A 166 22.43 5.40 -3.02
CA GLY A 166 23.18 6.13 -4.05
C GLY A 166 24.56 5.58 -4.36
N VAL A 167 25.08 4.67 -3.53
CA VAL A 167 26.41 4.09 -3.70
C VAL A 167 26.38 2.81 -4.52
N ASN A 168 27.42 2.60 -5.33
CA ASN A 168 27.66 1.32 -5.99
C ASN A 168 28.21 0.30 -4.99
N VAL A 169 27.36 -0.62 -4.55
CA VAL A 169 27.69 -1.66 -3.55
C VAL A 169 28.52 -2.80 -4.11
N ASP A 170 28.51 -2.95 -5.44
CA ASP A 170 29.28 -3.95 -6.18
C ASP A 170 30.67 -3.43 -6.57
N ALA A 171 31.01 -2.21 -6.17
CA ALA A 171 32.33 -1.64 -6.37
C ALA A 171 33.41 -2.51 -5.72
N ARG A 172 34.57 -2.53 -6.37
CA ARG A 172 35.74 -3.29 -5.94
C ARG A 172 36.86 -2.32 -5.56
N ASP A 173 37.62 -2.69 -4.54
CA ASP A 173 38.83 -1.97 -4.17
C ASP A 173 39.96 -2.20 -5.20
N ALA A 174 41.12 -1.55 -5.00
CA ALA A 174 42.27 -1.70 -5.89
C ALA A 174 42.81 -3.15 -5.96
N GLY A 175 42.49 -4.00 -4.99
CA GLY A 175 42.81 -5.42 -4.99
C GLY A 175 41.73 -6.30 -5.62
N GLY A 176 40.72 -5.70 -6.26
CA GLY A 176 39.61 -6.42 -6.87
C GLY A 176 38.60 -6.97 -5.87
N ARG A 177 38.64 -6.57 -4.59
CA ARG A 177 37.74 -7.11 -3.55
C ARG A 177 36.50 -6.26 -3.37
N GLY A 178 35.34 -6.92 -3.27
CA GLY A 178 34.08 -6.26 -2.94
C GLY A 178 33.88 -6.05 -1.44
N ALA A 179 32.85 -5.27 -1.05
CA ALA A 179 32.53 -4.98 0.36
C ALA A 179 32.38 -6.25 1.23
N LEU A 180 31.68 -7.28 0.73
CA LEU A 180 31.47 -8.53 1.48
C LEU A 180 32.77 -9.32 1.69
N GLU A 181 33.65 -9.35 0.68
CA GLU A 181 34.95 -10.02 0.75
C GLU A 181 35.86 -9.32 1.75
N ILE A 182 35.87 -7.98 1.75
CA ILE A 182 36.60 -7.16 2.73
C ILE A 182 36.10 -7.47 4.15
N ALA A 183 34.79 -7.45 4.38
CA ALA A 183 34.21 -7.72 5.71
C ALA A 183 34.55 -9.14 6.21
N ARG A 184 34.51 -10.14 5.33
CA ARG A 184 34.88 -11.53 5.65
C ARG A 184 36.37 -11.68 5.93
N ALA A 185 37.23 -11.08 5.12
CA ALA A 185 38.68 -11.13 5.30
C ALA A 185 39.11 -10.48 6.63
N ALA A 186 38.39 -9.46 7.10
CA ALA A 186 38.59 -8.83 8.40
C ALA A 186 37.99 -9.63 9.58
N GLY A 187 37.27 -10.73 9.34
CA GLY A 187 36.59 -11.49 10.39
C GLY A 187 35.32 -10.81 10.95
N ASN A 188 34.86 -9.73 10.33
CA ASN A 188 33.72 -8.93 10.81
C ASN A 188 32.38 -9.56 10.38
N THR A 189 31.97 -10.58 11.12
CA THR A 189 30.72 -11.32 10.87
C THR A 189 29.48 -10.43 10.92
N GLN A 190 29.44 -9.43 11.80
CA GLN A 190 28.32 -8.48 11.89
C GLN A 190 28.22 -7.61 10.63
N MET A 191 29.35 -7.06 10.15
CA MET A 191 29.39 -6.28 8.92
C MET A 191 29.01 -7.12 7.71
N ALA A 192 29.50 -8.37 7.63
CA ALA A 192 29.10 -9.30 6.57
C ALA A 192 27.58 -9.57 6.58
N ARG A 193 26.97 -9.74 7.75
CA ARG A 193 25.50 -9.91 7.87
C ARG A 193 24.74 -8.68 7.39
N LEU A 194 25.17 -7.48 7.79
CA LEU A 194 24.60 -6.21 7.36
C LEU A 194 24.60 -6.10 5.83
N LEU A 195 25.72 -6.42 5.19
CA LEU A 195 25.88 -6.35 3.73
C LEU A 195 25.05 -7.38 2.97
N THR A 196 24.70 -8.51 3.58
CA THR A 196 23.87 -9.57 2.96
C THR A 196 22.36 -9.40 3.16
N ARG A 197 21.93 -8.39 3.92
CA ARG A 197 20.51 -8.18 4.20
C ARG A 197 19.75 -7.81 2.92
N PRO A 198 18.62 -8.46 2.60
CA PRO A 198 17.78 -8.06 1.47
C PRO A 198 17.24 -6.64 1.71
N ARG A 199 17.24 -5.82 0.66
CA ARG A 199 16.80 -4.42 0.68
C ARG A 199 15.40 -4.26 0.09
#